data_AF-A0A934JWS9-F1
#
_entry.id   AF-A0A934JWS9-F1
#
_cell.length_a   1.000
_cell.length_b   1.000
_cell.length_c   1.000
_cell.angle_alpha   90.00
_cell.angle_beta   90.00
_cell.angle_gamma   90.00
#
_symmetry.space_group_name_H-M   'P 1'
#
loop_
_entity.id
_entity.type
_entity.pdbx_description
1 polymer ?
#
loop_
_entity_poly.entity_id
_entity_poly.type
_entity_poly.pdbx_seq_one_letter_code
_entity_poly.pdbx_strand_id
1 'polypeptide(L)'
;MRGNTFEQVAMLSTLTPDELVPVDHPIRRIKAIVETALAELSPQFDAMYSTIGRPSVAPERLLKSCVLIALYTVRSERLFCERLQYDLLFKWFLDMNADDPGFDPTTFSSVRVRSLATR
;
A
#
# COMPACT_ATOMS: atom_id res chain seq x y z
N MET A 1 8.32 41.91 9.02
CA MET A 1 7.48 41.31 10.07
C MET A 1 7.36 39.81 9.80
N ARG A 2 7.75 38.94 10.74
CA ARG A 2 7.44 37.51 10.64
C ARG A 2 5.99 37.33 11.07
N GLY A 3 5.17 36.69 10.23
CA GLY A 3 3.79 36.36 10.57
C GLY A 3 3.74 35.38 11.73
N ASN A 4 2.72 35.49 12.58
CA ASN A 4 2.49 34.52 13.66
C ASN A 4 2.22 33.14 13.03
N THR A 5 3.00 32.14 13.43
CA THR A 5 2.74 30.73 13.11
C THR A 5 1.63 30.25 14.04
N PHE A 6 0.40 30.16 13.54
CA PHE A 6 -0.67 29.47 14.26
C PHE A 6 -0.54 27.98 14.00
N GLU A 7 0.04 27.23 14.94
CA GLU A 7 0.10 25.76 14.91
C GLU A 7 -1.24 25.16 15.37
N GLN A 8 -2.33 25.51 14.70
CA GLN A 8 -3.63 24.89 14.97
C GLN A 8 -3.74 23.58 14.18
N VAL A 9 -3.64 22.46 14.90
CA VAL A 9 -3.88 21.13 14.33
C VAL A 9 -5.37 20.96 14.08
N ALA A 10 -5.74 20.60 12.85
CA ALA A 10 -7.11 20.25 12.52
C ALA A 10 -7.52 18.97 13.27
N MET A 11 -8.57 19.05 14.10
CA MET A 11 -9.07 17.91 14.89
C MET A 11 -9.81 16.87 14.03
N LEU A 12 -10.30 17.28 12.86
CA LEU A 12 -10.94 16.43 11.86
C LEU A 12 -10.50 16.90 10.47
N SER A 13 -10.03 15.98 9.64
CA SER A 13 -9.66 16.24 8.25
C SER A 13 -10.45 15.29 7.35
N THR A 14 -11.03 15.81 6.27
CA THR A 14 -11.71 15.01 5.24
C THR A 14 -10.79 14.63 4.09
N LEU A 15 -9.51 15.03 4.15
CA LEU A 15 -8.54 14.80 3.07
C LEU A 15 -8.30 13.30 2.91
N THR A 16 -8.47 12.83 1.67
CA THR A 16 -8.14 11.46 1.31
C THR A 16 -6.72 11.38 0.74
N PRO A 17 -6.04 10.22 0.81
CA PRO A 17 -4.77 10.04 0.12
C PRO A 17 -4.83 10.36 -1.38
N ASP A 18 -6.00 10.19 -2.02
CA ASP A 18 -6.19 10.50 -3.44
C ASP A 18 -6.10 11.99 -3.73
N GLU A 19 -6.60 12.85 -2.84
CA GLU A 19 -6.49 14.30 -2.98
C GLU A 19 -5.05 14.80 -2.79
N LEU A 20 -4.23 14.04 -2.06
CA LEU A 20 -2.86 14.41 -1.72
C LEU A 20 -1.83 13.96 -2.76
N VAL A 21 -2.12 12.90 -3.53
CA VAL A 21 -1.26 12.48 -4.63
C VAL A 21 -1.59 13.30 -5.88
N PRO A 22 -0.64 14.05 -6.47
CA PRO A 22 -0.92 14.85 -7.66
C PRO A 22 -1.52 14.04 -8.81
N VAL A 23 -2.44 14.64 -9.56
CA VAL A 23 -3.10 13.99 -10.72
C VAL A 23 -2.09 13.62 -11.80
N ASP A 24 -1.05 14.44 -11.99
CA ASP A 24 0.01 14.21 -12.97
C ASP A 24 1.14 13.30 -12.44
N HIS A 25 1.00 12.72 -11.24
CA HIS A 25 2.04 11.88 -10.67
C HIS A 25 2.20 10.58 -11.48
N PRO A 26 3.41 10.21 -11.94
CA PRO A 26 3.62 9.06 -12.83
C PRO A 26 3.16 7.73 -12.23
N ILE A 27 3.19 7.61 -10.90
CA ILE A 27 2.70 6.43 -10.19
C ILE A 27 1.22 6.12 -10.46
N ARG A 28 0.39 7.12 -10.82
CA ARG A 28 -1.01 6.89 -11.16
C ARG A 28 -1.17 6.01 -12.40
N ARG A 29 -0.32 6.24 -13.41
CA ARG A 29 -0.28 5.40 -14.63
C ARG A 29 0.16 3.98 -14.30
N ILE A 30 1.16 3.85 -13.42
CA ILE A 30 1.65 2.52 -12.99
C ILE A 30 0.56 1.78 -12.21
N LYS A 31 -0.15 2.46 -11.29
CA LYS A 31 -1.26 1.86 -10.52
C LYS A 31 -2.32 1.29 -11.46
N ALA A 32 -2.74 2.04 -12.48
CA ALA A 32 -3.73 1.58 -13.45
C ALA A 32 -3.29 0.30 -14.20
N ILE A 33 -2.03 0.23 -14.62
CA ILE A 33 -1.47 -0.96 -15.28
C ILE A 33 -1.45 -2.15 -14.32
N VAL A 34 -0.97 -1.93 -13.09
CA VAL A 34 -0.90 -2.98 -12.06
C VAL A 34 -2.29 -3.48 -11.70
N GLU A 35 -3.29 -2.60 -11.58
CA GLU A 35 -4.67 -2.99 -11.28
C GLU A 35 -5.31 -3.79 -12.40
N THR A 36 -5.04 -3.44 -13.66
CA THR A 36 -5.51 -4.21 -14.80
C THR A 36 -4.93 -5.63 -14.76
N ALA A 37 -3.62 -5.76 -14.54
CA ALA A 37 -2.96 -7.06 -14.43
C ALA A 37 -3.45 -7.89 -13.22
N LEU A 38 -3.71 -7.23 -12.08
CA LEU A 38 -4.24 -7.91 -10.90
C LEU A 38 -5.69 -8.35 -11.09
N ALA A 39 -6.50 -7.59 -11.82
CA ALA A 39 -7.88 -7.97 -12.13
C ALA A 39 -7.93 -9.24 -13.00
N GLU A 40 -7.00 -9.40 -13.94
CA GLU A 40 -6.88 -10.63 -14.74
C GLU A 40 -6.47 -11.85 -13.90
N LEU A 41 -5.72 -11.63 -12.82
CA LEU A 41 -5.27 -12.68 -11.89
C LEU A 41 -6.26 -12.96 -10.75
N SER A 42 -7.25 -12.09 -10.52
CA SER A 42 -8.25 -12.21 -9.46
C SER A 42 -8.93 -13.59 -9.40
N PRO A 43 -9.36 -14.21 -10.53
CA PRO A 43 -9.95 -15.55 -10.48
C PRO A 43 -9.00 -16.63 -9.97
N GLN A 44 -7.69 -16.48 -10.18
CA GLN A 44 -6.69 -17.41 -9.68
C GLN A 44 -6.43 -17.20 -8.19
N PHE A 45 -6.47 -15.95 -7.71
CA PHE A 45 -6.38 -15.64 -6.29
C PHE A 45 -7.57 -16.19 -5.52
N ASP A 46 -8.79 -16.04 -6.06
CA ASP A 46 -10.01 -16.61 -5.46
C ASP A 46 -9.94 -18.14 -5.32
N ALA A 47 -9.30 -18.83 -6.27
CA ALA A 47 -9.09 -20.27 -6.20
C ALA A 47 -8.02 -20.69 -5.18
N MET A 48 -7.00 -19.84 -4.94
CA MET A 48 -5.89 -20.13 -4.03
C MET A 48 -6.13 -19.67 -2.58
N TYR A 49 -6.92 -18.62 -2.38
CA TYR A 49 -7.18 -18.04 -1.07
C TYR A 49 -8.55 -18.46 -0.54
N SER A 50 -8.55 -19.23 0.55
CA SER A 50 -9.77 -19.59 1.27
C SER A 50 -10.50 -18.34 1.78
N THR A 51 -11.81 -18.26 1.52
CA THR A 51 -12.72 -17.25 2.11
C THR A 51 -12.82 -17.36 3.64
N ILE A 52 -12.36 -18.48 4.21
CA ILE A 52 -12.40 -18.80 5.63
C ILE A 52 -10.99 -18.71 6.22
N GLY A 53 -10.73 -17.68 7.03
CA GLY A 53 -9.47 -17.47 7.72
C GLY A 53 -9.36 -16.11 8.41
N ARG A 54 -8.34 -15.92 9.26
CA ARG A 54 -8.01 -14.61 9.86
C ARG A 54 -7.76 -13.60 8.73
N PRO A 55 -8.28 -12.35 8.79
CA PRO A 55 -8.04 -11.34 7.77
C PRO A 55 -6.53 -11.12 7.64
N SER A 56 -5.97 -11.75 6.61
CA SER A 56 -4.56 -11.64 6.22
C SER A 56 -4.49 -10.57 5.14
N VAL A 57 -3.31 -9.97 4.95
CA VAL A 57 -3.11 -8.98 3.88
C VAL A 57 -3.50 -9.62 2.54
N ALA A 58 -4.40 -8.96 1.80
CA ALA A 58 -4.90 -9.44 0.52
C ALA A 58 -3.74 -9.67 -0.48
N PRO A 59 -3.77 -10.75 -1.30
CA PRO A 59 -2.71 -11.05 -2.25
C PRO A 59 -2.41 -9.90 -3.20
N GLU A 60 -3.43 -9.17 -3.63
CA GLU A 60 -3.33 -8.00 -4.50
C GLU A 60 -2.49 -6.91 -3.82
N ARG A 61 -2.75 -6.63 -2.53
CA ARG A 61 -1.98 -5.64 -1.76
C ARG A 61 -0.53 -6.06 -1.56
N LEU A 62 -0.25 -7.35 -1.41
CA LEU A 62 1.12 -7.85 -1.33
C LEU A 62 1.86 -7.67 -2.66
N LEU A 63 1.21 -7.98 -3.79
CA LEU A 63 1.81 -7.78 -5.11
C LEU A 63 2.02 -6.30 -5.42
N LYS A 64 1.05 -5.43 -5.11
CA LYS A 64 1.23 -3.96 -5.19
C LYS A 64 2.41 -3.49 -4.32
N SER A 65 2.59 -4.07 -3.13
CA SER A 65 3.73 -3.76 -2.26
C SER A 65 5.07 -4.16 -2.87
N CYS A 66 5.16 -5.32 -3.53
CA CYS A 66 6.35 -5.73 -4.26
C CYS A 66 6.70 -4.75 -5.40
N VAL A 67 5.71 -4.25 -6.12
CA VAL A 67 5.90 -3.22 -7.15
C VAL A 67 6.46 -1.94 -6.53
N LEU A 68 5.90 -1.45 -5.42
CA LEU A 68 6.43 -0.28 -4.72
C LEU A 68 7.88 -0.48 -4.25
N ILE A 69 8.18 -1.65 -3.67
CA ILE A 69 9.53 -1.99 -3.23
C ILE A 69 10.52 -1.94 -4.41
N ALA A 70 10.14 -2.46 -5.58
CA ALA A 70 10.97 -2.43 -6.77
C ALA A 70 11.13 -1.00 -7.33
N LEU A 71 10.05 -0.23 -7.46
CA LEU A 71 10.07 1.13 -8.00
C LEU A 71 10.88 2.11 -7.13
N TYR A 72 10.69 2.06 -5.82
CA TYR A 72 11.35 2.95 -4.87
C TYR A 72 12.63 2.34 -4.29
N THR A 73 13.05 1.18 -4.79
CA THR A 73 14.30 0.52 -4.40
C THR A 73 14.40 0.34 -2.88
N VAL A 74 13.29 -0.04 -2.24
CA VAL A 74 13.20 -0.20 -0.79
C VAL A 74 14.00 -1.44 -0.39
N ARG A 75 15.04 -1.25 0.41
CA ARG A 75 16.05 -2.29 0.70
C ARG A 75 15.61 -3.36 1.70
N SER A 76 14.51 -3.12 2.44
CA SER A 76 14.04 -4.01 3.50
C SER A 76 12.52 -3.98 3.62
N GLU A 77 11.94 -5.14 3.87
CA GLU A 77 10.51 -5.25 4.17
C GLU A 77 10.12 -4.52 5.45
N ARG A 78 11.00 -4.52 6.46
CA ARG A 78 10.78 -3.77 7.70
C ARG A 78 10.73 -2.28 7.42
N LEU A 79 11.66 -1.79 6.59
CA LEU A 79 11.69 -0.40 6.15
C LEU A 79 10.45 -0.03 5.33
N PHE A 80 9.97 -0.94 4.48
CA PHE A 80 8.73 -0.74 3.74
C PHE A 80 7.53 -0.60 4.69
N CYS A 81 7.40 -1.50 5.66
CA CYS A 81 6.33 -1.46 6.65
C CYS A 81 6.39 -0.20 7.53
N GLU A 82 7.59 0.25 7.86
CA GLU A 82 7.82 1.50 8.57
C GLU A 82 7.42 2.72 7.73
N ARG A 83 7.86 2.79 6.46
CA ARG A 83 7.45 3.84 5.52
C ARG A 83 5.95 3.88 5.35
N LEU A 84 5.29 2.72 5.30
CA LEU A 84 3.85 2.64 5.17
C LEU A 84 3.10 3.31 6.33
N GLN A 85 3.72 3.52 7.50
CA GLN A 85 3.08 4.25 8.60
C GLN A 85 2.87 5.74 8.28
N TYR A 86 3.76 6.35 7.49
CA TYR A 86 3.77 7.81 7.27
C TYR A 86 3.75 8.24 5.80
N ASP A 87 4.00 7.34 4.85
CA ASP A 87 4.04 7.64 3.42
C ASP A 87 2.65 7.49 2.80
N LEU A 88 1.95 8.62 2.65
CA LEU A 88 0.60 8.67 2.08
C LEU A 88 0.54 8.20 0.63
N LEU A 89 1.61 8.38 -0.14
CA LEU A 89 1.67 7.92 -1.52
C LEU A 89 1.68 6.39 -1.58
N PHE A 90 2.37 5.74 -0.63
CA PHE A 90 2.37 4.28 -0.52
C PHE A 90 1.00 3.78 -0.07
N LYS A 91 0.37 4.43 0.91
CA LYS A 91 -1.00 4.10 1.34
C LYS A 91 -2.00 4.26 0.19
N TRP A 92 -1.92 5.35 -0.56
CA TRP A 92 -2.75 5.58 -1.75
C TRP A 92 -2.59 4.46 -2.79
N PHE A 93 -1.36 4.06 -3.08
CA PHE A 93 -1.10 3.00 -4.07
C PHE A 93 -1.66 1.63 -3.65
N LEU A 94 -1.72 1.37 -2.34
CA LEU A 94 -2.23 0.13 -1.75
C LEU A 94 -3.73 0.17 -1.44
N ASP A 95 -4.43 1.24 -1.83
CA ASP A 95 -5.83 1.48 -1.51
C ASP A 95 -6.10 1.43 0.01
N MET A 96 -5.22 2.07 0.77
CA MET A 96 -5.32 2.23 2.22
C MET A 96 -5.73 3.66 2.57
N ASN A 97 -6.50 3.81 3.63
CA ASN A 97 -6.82 5.10 4.21
C ASN A 97 -5.60 5.72 4.89
N ALA A 98 -5.62 7.03 5.09
CA ALA A 98 -4.52 7.75 5.75
C ALA A 98 -4.27 7.27 7.19
N ASP A 99 -5.31 6.81 7.88
CA ASP A 99 -5.31 6.33 9.26
C ASP A 99 -5.10 4.81 9.40
N ASP A 100 -5.19 4.06 8.30
CA ASP A 100 -4.95 2.61 8.33
C ASP A 100 -3.52 2.33 8.83
N PRO A 101 -3.33 1.37 9.77
CA PRO A 101 -2.00 1.00 10.23
C PRO A 101 -1.21 0.34 9.10
N GLY A 102 0.09 0.63 9.03
CA GLY A 102 0.98 -0.11 8.12
C GLY A 102 1.08 -1.60 8.48
N PHE A 103 1.57 -2.40 7.54
CA PHE A 103 1.66 -3.85 7.72
C PHE A 103 2.61 -4.25 8.86
N ASP A 104 2.29 -5.35 9.53
CA ASP A 104 3.22 -5.98 10.46
C ASP A 104 4.39 -6.63 9.69
N PRO A 105 5.66 -6.28 9.98
CA PRO A 105 6.80 -6.78 9.23
C PRO A 105 6.97 -8.31 9.25
N THR A 106 6.58 -8.97 10.34
CA THR A 106 6.74 -10.43 10.48
C THR A 106 5.72 -11.18 9.64
N THR A 107 4.49 -10.68 9.64
CA THR A 107 3.39 -11.20 8.81
C THR A 107 3.65 -10.93 7.34
N PHE A 108 4.14 -9.74 6.99
CA PHE A 108 4.44 -9.39 5.61
C PHE A 108 5.50 -10.31 4.99
N SER A 109 6.61 -10.53 5.69
CA SER A 109 7.72 -11.37 5.20
C SER A 109 7.28 -12.82 4.98
N SER A 110 6.58 -13.40 5.96
CA SER A 110 6.12 -14.79 5.89
C SER A 110 5.10 -15.02 4.79
N VAL A 111 4.14 -14.11 4.61
CA VAL A 111 3.11 -14.25 3.57
C VAL A 111 3.70 -14.04 2.18
N ARG A 112 4.64 -13.10 2.01
CA ARG A 112 5.32 -12.88 0.73
C ARG A 112 6.16 -14.08 0.31
N VAL A 113 6.89 -14.70 1.23
CA VAL A 113 7.64 -15.94 0.94
C VAL A 113 6.68 -17.05 0.52
N ARG A 114 5.55 -17.21 1.23
CA ARG A 114 4.55 -18.24 0.90
C ARG A 114 3.92 -18.01 -0.48
N SER A 115 3.59 -16.77 -0.85
CA SER A 115 2.94 -16.49 -2.14
C SER A 115 3.89 -16.66 -3.34
N LEU A 116 5.20 -16.45 -3.14
CA LEU A 116 6.22 -16.61 -4.19
C LEU A 116 6.82 -18.02 -4.27
N ALA A 117 6.65 -18.84 -3.23
CA ALA A 117 7.23 -20.19 -3.16
C ALA A 117 6.40 -21.26 -3.89
N THR A 118 5.23 -20.92 -4.43
CA THR A 118 4.38 -21.90 -5.14
C THR A 118 4.95 -22.20 -6.52
N ARG A 119 5.49 -23.40 -6.66
CA ARG A 119 5.94 -24.06 -7.89
C ARG A 119 4.77 -24.71 -8.62
#